data_AF-A0A921I2G4-F1
#
_entry.id   AF-A0A921I2G4-F1
#
_cell.length_a   1.000
_cell.length_b   1.000
_cell.length_c   1.000
_cell.angle_alpha   90.00
_cell.angle_beta   90.00
_cell.angle_gamma   90.00
#
_symmetry.space_group_name_H-M   'P 1'
#
loop_
_entity.id
_entity.type
_entity.pdbx_description
1 polymer ?
#
loop_
_entity_poly.entity_id
_entity_poly.type
_entity_poly.pdbx_seq_one_letter_code
_entity_poly.pdbx_strand_id
1 'polypeptide(L)'
;EISDAQAWYGSADDAGSGQAEYVDAGLELTADGDGLTGSFTTENGGWLITSIPYDQHFTVYIDGKEVPASQVNGGFLGAETEAGSHQVEIRYDAPGKASGLAVSLAAALFLGADALRKKYGVSRK
;
A
#
# COMPACT_ATOMS: atom_id res chain seq x y z
N GLU A 1 2.64 -6.24 11.78
CA GLU A 1 1.91 -6.08 10.51
C GLU A 1 1.35 -4.67 10.46
N ILE A 2 1.05 -4.12 9.28
CA ILE A 2 0.41 -2.79 9.14
C ILE A 2 -1.11 -2.90 9.39
N SER A 3 -1.57 -4.03 9.96
CA SER A 3 -2.96 -4.35 10.28
C SER A 3 -3.59 -3.41 11.31
N ASP A 4 -2.78 -2.64 12.03
CA ASP A 4 -3.23 -1.73 13.09
C ASP A 4 -3.24 -0.26 12.60
N ALA A 5 -3.15 -0.04 11.29
CA ALA A 5 -3.20 1.30 10.72
C ALA A 5 -4.59 1.91 10.90
N GLN A 6 -4.62 2.99 11.68
CA GLN A 6 -5.79 3.84 11.86
C GLN A 6 -5.87 4.89 10.75
N ALA A 7 -7.09 5.33 10.46
CA ALA A 7 -7.34 6.40 9.53
C ALA A 7 -8.48 7.33 9.98
N TRP A 8 -8.38 8.59 9.59
CA TRP A 8 -9.25 9.69 9.97
C TRP A 8 -9.68 10.45 8.71
N TYR A 9 -10.71 11.28 8.82
CA TYR A 9 -11.04 12.25 7.78
C TYR A 9 -10.99 13.69 8.32
N GLY A 10 -10.58 14.64 7.47
CA GLY A 10 -10.48 16.06 7.84
C GLY A 10 -9.98 16.96 6.71
N SER A 11 -9.66 18.22 7.01
CA SER A 11 -9.01 19.16 6.07
C SER A 11 -7.49 18.96 6.08
N ALA A 12 -6.83 18.93 4.92
CA ALA A 12 -5.36 18.85 4.85
C ALA A 12 -4.65 20.12 5.31
N ASP A 13 -5.35 21.25 5.31
CA ASP A 13 -4.76 22.59 5.49
C ASP A 13 -4.44 22.91 6.97
N ASP A 14 -4.99 22.14 7.92
CA ASP A 14 -4.86 22.40 9.37
C ASP A 14 -3.70 21.66 10.05
N ALA A 15 -2.71 21.17 9.28
CA ALA A 15 -1.51 20.50 9.79
C ALA A 15 -0.57 21.39 10.64
N GLY A 16 -0.89 22.68 10.83
CA GLY A 16 -0.08 23.62 11.62
C GLY A 16 -0.85 24.49 12.63
N SER A 17 -2.19 24.42 12.65
CA SER A 17 -3.07 25.36 13.38
C SER A 17 -3.75 24.75 14.61
N GLY A 18 -3.36 23.57 15.09
CA GLY A 18 -3.83 23.06 16.40
C GLY A 18 -5.36 22.93 16.58
N GLN A 19 -6.14 23.04 15.50
CA GLN A 19 -7.61 22.99 15.50
C GLN A 19 -8.16 22.25 14.26
N ALA A 20 -7.46 21.24 13.73
CA ALA A 20 -8.12 20.31 12.81
C ALA A 20 -9.07 19.43 13.64
N GLU A 21 -10.38 19.50 13.38
CA GLU A 21 -11.33 18.49 13.87
C GLU A 21 -11.06 17.19 13.10
N TYR A 22 -10.21 16.34 13.67
CA TYR A 22 -10.08 14.95 13.22
C TYR A 22 -11.34 14.21 13.67
N VAL A 23 -12.20 13.90 12.72
CA VAL A 23 -13.30 13.00 12.99
C VAL A 23 -12.78 11.59 12.74
N ASP A 24 -12.90 10.75 13.76
CA ASP A 24 -12.65 9.32 13.61
C ASP A 24 -13.54 8.80 12.48
N ALA A 25 -12.90 8.35 11.40
CA ALA A 25 -13.62 7.87 10.24
C ALA A 25 -14.29 6.51 10.50
N GLY A 26 -13.98 5.87 11.64
CA GLY A 26 -14.34 4.47 11.91
C GLY A 26 -13.70 3.52 10.90
N LEU A 27 -12.64 3.98 10.23
CA LEU A 27 -11.99 3.26 9.16
C LEU A 27 -10.98 2.28 9.77
N GLU A 28 -11.41 1.03 9.88
CA GLU A 28 -10.51 -0.08 10.15
C GLU A 28 -9.95 -0.60 8.83
N LEU A 29 -8.64 -0.46 8.63
CA LEU A 29 -7.93 -1.05 7.51
C LEU A 29 -7.63 -2.51 7.81
N THR A 30 -7.96 -3.38 6.87
CA THR A 30 -7.67 -4.82 6.94
C THR A 30 -6.69 -5.21 5.85
N ALA A 31 -5.84 -6.19 6.12
CA ALA A 31 -4.91 -6.70 5.11
C ALA A 31 -5.68 -7.46 4.02
N ASP A 32 -5.38 -7.15 2.76
CA ASP A 32 -5.89 -7.85 1.58
C ASP A 32 -4.75 -8.13 0.60
N GLY A 33 -4.22 -9.35 0.64
CA GLY A 33 -3.08 -9.77 -0.17
C GLY A 33 -1.83 -8.91 0.07
N ASP A 34 -1.43 -8.16 -0.95
CA ASP A 34 -0.27 -7.25 -0.93
C ASP A 34 -0.67 -5.80 -0.54
N GLY A 35 -1.92 -5.56 -0.13
CA GLY A 35 -2.46 -4.23 0.18
C GLY A 35 -3.29 -4.17 1.47
N LEU A 36 -3.90 -3.00 1.69
CA LEU A 36 -4.83 -2.72 2.78
C LEU A 36 -6.16 -2.25 2.20
N THR A 37 -7.28 -2.66 2.77
CA THR A 37 -8.63 -2.26 2.34
C THR A 37 -9.51 -1.88 3.52
N GLY A 38 -10.43 -0.95 3.30
CA GLY A 38 -11.41 -0.55 4.31
C GLY A 38 -12.52 0.31 3.73
N SER A 39 -13.44 0.76 4.59
CA SER A 39 -14.54 1.65 4.20
C SER A 39 -14.68 2.80 5.18
N PHE A 40 -14.96 3.99 4.67
CA PHE A 40 -15.21 5.17 5.49
C PHE A 40 -16.40 5.96 4.95
N THR A 41 -16.96 6.85 5.77
CA THR A 41 -17.99 7.79 5.35
C THR A 41 -17.61 9.20 5.80
N THR A 42 -17.76 10.18 4.92
CA THR A 42 -17.50 11.59 5.23
C THR A 42 -18.66 12.47 4.74
N GLU A 43 -19.09 13.42 5.57
CA GLU A 43 -20.26 14.26 5.27
C GLU A 43 -19.94 15.42 4.33
N ASN A 44 -18.71 15.95 4.38
CA ASN A 44 -18.34 17.19 3.68
C ASN A 44 -17.23 17.00 2.63
N GLY A 45 -16.75 15.77 2.45
CA GLY A 45 -15.51 15.51 1.70
C GLY A 45 -14.29 16.09 2.41
N GLY A 46 -13.11 15.94 1.80
CA GLY A 46 -11.86 16.42 2.36
C GLY A 46 -10.75 15.41 2.13
N TRP A 47 -10.01 15.09 3.17
CA TRP A 47 -8.85 14.22 3.10
C TRP A 47 -9.05 12.98 3.95
N LEU A 48 -8.82 11.82 3.34
CA LEU A 48 -8.45 10.62 4.05
C LEU A 48 -7.03 10.79 4.57
N ILE A 49 -6.83 10.61 5.86
CA ILE A 49 -5.54 10.72 6.54
C ILE A 49 -5.27 9.39 7.22
N THR A 50 -4.13 8.77 6.97
CA THR A 50 -3.78 7.48 7.59
C THR A 50 -2.61 7.64 8.56
N SER A 51 -2.43 6.68 9.46
CA SER A 51 -1.23 6.55 10.29
C SER A 51 -0.04 5.93 9.54
N ILE A 52 -0.20 5.62 8.25
CA ILE A 52 0.84 5.02 7.40
C ILE A 52 1.80 6.14 6.97
N PRO A 53 3.12 6.02 7.18
CA PRO A 53 4.07 6.99 6.65
C PRO A 53 4.00 7.08 5.13
N TYR A 54 4.09 8.28 4.58
CA TYR A 54 4.09 8.49 3.14
C TYR A 54 5.35 7.91 2.49
N ASP A 55 5.14 7.26 1.34
CA ASP A 55 6.18 6.80 0.42
C ASP A 55 5.63 6.93 -1.01
N GLN A 56 6.50 7.28 -1.96
CA GLN A 56 6.13 7.47 -3.38
C GLN A 56 5.63 6.19 -4.08
N HIS A 57 5.89 5.02 -3.50
CA HIS A 57 5.45 3.74 -4.04
C HIS A 57 4.10 3.28 -3.48
N PHE A 58 3.40 4.13 -2.72
CA PHE A 58 2.00 3.90 -2.38
C PHE A 58 1.07 4.33 -3.52
N THR A 59 0.03 3.54 -3.73
CA THR A 59 -1.09 3.86 -4.61
C THR A 59 -2.37 3.75 -3.79
N VAL A 60 -3.25 4.75 -3.90
CA VAL A 60 -4.53 4.79 -3.20
C VAL A 60 -5.65 4.71 -4.23
N TYR A 61 -6.65 3.87 -3.96
CA TYR A 61 -7.87 3.75 -4.74
C TYR A 61 -9.06 4.10 -3.86
N ILE A 62 -9.96 4.93 -4.38
CA ILE A 62 -11.25 5.24 -3.77
C ILE A 62 -12.33 4.79 -4.74
N ASP A 63 -13.21 3.90 -4.29
CA ASP A 63 -14.25 3.23 -5.10
C ASP A 63 -13.69 2.60 -6.39
N GLY A 64 -12.52 1.98 -6.27
CA GLY A 64 -11.81 1.32 -7.37
C GLY A 64 -11.15 2.27 -8.38
N LYS A 65 -11.16 3.59 -8.14
CA LYS A 65 -10.48 4.58 -8.97
C LYS A 65 -9.20 5.03 -8.29
N GLU A 66 -8.10 5.04 -9.03
CA GLU A 66 -6.83 5.54 -8.53
C GLU A 66 -6.92 7.04 -8.26
N VAL A 67 -6.49 7.45 -7.07
CA VAL A 67 -6.43 8.84 -6.64
C VAL A 67 -5.00 9.21 -6.25
N PRO A 68 -4.59 10.48 -6.40
CA PRO A 68 -3.25 10.91 -6.02
C PRO A 68 -2.96 10.66 -4.53
N ALA A 69 -1.98 9.80 -4.27
CA ALA A 69 -1.40 9.64 -2.94
C ALA A 69 -0.58 10.88 -2.58
N SER A 70 -0.89 11.52 -1.45
CA SER A 70 -0.21 12.73 -1.00
C SER A 70 0.37 12.58 0.40
N GLN A 71 1.44 13.32 0.67
CA GLN A 71 1.97 13.50 2.01
C GLN A 71 1.14 14.55 2.75
N VAL A 72 0.43 14.11 3.79
CA VAL A 72 -0.37 14.95 4.69
C VAL A 72 0.26 14.97 6.08
N ASN A 73 -0.10 15.96 6.91
CA ASN A 73 0.34 16.06 8.31
C ASN A 73 1.86 15.91 8.52
N GLY A 74 2.65 16.46 7.59
CA GLY A 74 4.12 16.47 7.68
C GLY A 74 4.81 15.13 7.41
N GLY A 75 4.09 14.05 7.07
CA GLY A 75 4.74 12.75 6.89
C GLY A 75 3.86 11.53 6.62
N PHE A 76 2.54 11.67 6.62
CA PHE A 76 1.62 10.55 6.53
C PHE A 76 0.97 10.45 5.16
N LEU A 77 0.56 9.25 4.79
CA LEU A 77 -0.17 8.97 3.56
C LEU A 77 -1.61 9.46 3.69
N GLY A 78 -2.05 10.23 2.71
CA GLY A 78 -3.44 10.64 2.57
C GLY A 78 -3.87 10.76 1.11
N ALA A 79 -5.16 10.95 0.91
CA ALA A 79 -5.76 11.18 -0.39
C ALA A 79 -7.02 12.04 -0.27
N GLU A 80 -7.29 12.88 -1.27
CA GLU A 80 -8.54 13.64 -1.34
C GLU A 80 -9.72 12.71 -1.64
N THR A 81 -10.87 13.03 -1.05
CA THR A 81 -12.12 12.30 -1.21
C THR A 81 -13.31 13.25 -1.24
N GLU A 82 -14.34 12.86 -1.98
CA GLU A 82 -15.63 13.54 -1.96
C GLU A 82 -16.45 13.14 -0.73
N ALA A 83 -17.58 13.81 -0.52
CA ALA A 83 -18.57 13.43 0.48
C ALA A 83 -19.28 12.14 0.07
N GLY A 84 -19.53 11.25 1.03
CA GLY A 84 -20.20 9.98 0.80
C GLY A 84 -19.56 8.82 1.55
N SER A 85 -20.08 7.63 1.26
CA SER A 85 -19.52 6.35 1.72
C SER A 85 -18.63 5.78 0.63
N HIS A 86 -17.41 5.44 1.00
CA HIS A 86 -16.38 5.04 0.07
C HIS A 86 -15.68 3.76 0.51
N GLN A 87 -15.25 2.96 -0.46
CA GLN A 87 -14.29 1.88 -0.25
C GLN A 87 -12.90 2.38 -0.61
N VAL A 88 -11.94 2.18 0.29
CA VAL A 88 -10.53 2.53 0.05
C VAL A 88 -9.68 1.29 -0.07
N GLU A 89 -8.74 1.32 -1.01
CA GLU A 89 -7.67 0.35 -1.13
C GLU A 89 -6.32 1.07 -1.20
N ILE A 90 -5.34 0.61 -0.43
CA ILE A 90 -3.98 1.14 -0.39
C ILE A 90 -3.05 0.00 -0.79
N ARG A 91 -2.27 0.21 -1.84
CA ARG A 91 -1.28 -0.75 -2.34
C ARG A 91 0.12 -0.17 -2.22
N TYR A 92 1.09 -1.04 -1.95
CA TYR A 92 2.51 -0.68 -1.93
C TYR A 92 3.29 -1.47 -2.99
N ASP A 93 3.92 -0.77 -3.92
CA ASP A 93 4.78 -1.39 -4.93
C ASP A 93 6.25 -1.35 -4.49
N ALA A 94 6.73 -2.44 -3.88
CA ALA A 94 8.07 -2.46 -3.32
C ALA A 94 9.16 -2.25 -4.40
N PRO A 95 10.01 -1.20 -4.28
CA PRO A 95 11.09 -0.97 -5.22
C PRO A 95 12.06 -2.15 -5.21
N GLY A 96 12.20 -2.81 -6.36
CA GLY A 96 13.07 -3.98 -6.51
C GLY A 96 12.36 -5.33 -6.44
N LYS A 97 11.03 -5.40 -6.25
CA LYS A 97 10.25 -6.65 -6.37
C LYS A 97 10.55 -7.38 -7.69
N ALA A 98 10.54 -6.63 -8.80
CA ALA A 98 10.87 -7.16 -10.12
C ALA A 98 12.32 -7.66 -10.22
N SER A 99 13.28 -6.89 -9.71
CA SER A 99 14.70 -7.26 -9.71
C SER A 99 14.97 -8.51 -8.88
N GLY A 100 14.36 -8.62 -7.69
CA GLY A 100 14.45 -9.79 -6.83
C GLY A 100 13.88 -11.04 -7.49
N LEU A 101 12.75 -10.92 -8.19
CA LEU A 101 12.17 -12.02 -8.95
C LEU A 101 13.10 -12.47 -10.08
N ALA A 102 13.69 -11.54 -10.83
CA ALA A 102 14.61 -11.85 -11.92
C ALA A 102 15.87 -12.61 -11.43
N VAL A 103 16.48 -12.17 -10.32
CA VAL A 103 17.64 -12.84 -9.73
C VAL A 103 17.26 -14.24 -9.23
N SER A 104 16.11 -14.38 -8.60
CA SER A 104 15.61 -15.68 -8.11
C SER A 104 15.39 -16.68 -9.25
N LEU A 105 14.79 -16.24 -10.36
CA LEU A 105 14.62 -17.07 -11.55
C LEU A 105 15.96 -17.46 -12.17
N ALA A 106 16.91 -16.54 -12.27
CA ALA A 106 18.24 -16.84 -12.78
C ALA A 106 18.93 -17.91 -11.92
N ALA A 107 18.92 -17.76 -10.59
CA ALA A 107 19.49 -18.73 -9.66
C ALA A 107 18.82 -20.11 -9.80
N ALA A 108 17.48 -20.15 -9.90
CA ALA A 108 16.73 -21.38 -10.09
C ALA A 108 17.12 -22.11 -11.39
N LEU A 109 17.31 -21.37 -12.49
CA LEU A 109 17.77 -21.92 -13.77
C LEU A 109 19.19 -22.49 -13.66
N PHE A 110 20.11 -21.79 -13.00
CA PHE A 110 21.48 -22.28 -12.79
C PHE A 110 21.50 -23.56 -11.95
N LEU A 111 20.78 -23.60 -10.84
CA LEU A 111 20.68 -24.78 -9.97
C LEU A 111 19.98 -25.94 -10.69
N GLY A 112 18.92 -25.65 -11.45
CA GLY A 112 18.22 -26.64 -12.27
C GLY A 112 19.15 -27.27 -13.33
N ALA A 113 19.94 -26.45 -14.03
CA ALA A 113 20.91 -26.91 -15.01
C ALA A 113 22.01 -27.78 -14.38
N ASP A 114 22.55 -27.37 -13.22
CA ASP A 114 23.56 -28.16 -12.49
C ASP A 114 22.99 -29.52 -12.01
N ALA A 115 21.77 -29.52 -11.47
CA ALA A 115 21.09 -30.74 -11.05
C ALA A 115 20.82 -31.69 -12.23
N LEU A 116 20.38 -31.18 -13.37
CA LEU A 116 20.21 -31.97 -14.61
C LEU A 116 21.55 -32.52 -15.09
N ARG A 117 22.61 -31.71 -15.10
CA ARG A 117 23.96 -32.17 -15.45
C ARG A 117 24.43 -33.30 -14.54
N LYS A 118 24.20 -33.21 -13.22
CA LYS A 118 24.52 -34.28 -12.27
C LYS A 118 23.68 -35.53 -12.53
N LYS A 119 22.37 -35.40 -12.72
CA LYS A 119 21.45 -36.54 -12.93
C LYS A 119 21.73 -37.30 -14.22
N TYR A 120 21.95 -36.60 -15.33
CA TYR A 120 22.17 -37.20 -16.65
C TYR A 120 23.66 -37.44 -16.97
N GLY A 121 24.58 -36.72 -16.32
CA GLY A 121 26.03 -36.91 -16.45
C GLY A 121 26.60 -38.05 -15.59
N VAL A 122 25.89 -38.46 -14.53
CA VAL A 122 26.28 -39.62 -13.70
C VAL A 122 25.83 -40.96 -14.32
N SER A 123 24.97 -40.96 -15.35
CA SER A 123 24.59 -42.16 -16.13
C SER A 123 25.63 -42.53 -17.21
N ARG A 124 26.92 -42.43 -16.89
CA ARG A 124 28.01 -43.01 -17.67
C ARG A 124 29.00 -43.68 -16.72
N LYS A 125 28.66 -44.89 -16.27
CA LYS A 125 29.58 -45.98 -15.99
C LYS A 125 28.81 -47.29 -15.93
#